data_AF-A0A8C2AAU7-F1
#
_entry.id   AF-A0A8C2AAU7-F1
#
_cell.length_a   1.000
_cell.length_b   1.000
_cell.length_c   1.000
_cell.angle_alpha   90.00
_cell.angle_beta   90.00
_cell.angle_gamma   90.00
#
_symmetry.space_group_name_H-M   'P 1'
#
loop_
_entity.id
_entity.type
_entity.pdbx_description
1 polymer ?
#
loop_
_entity_poly.entity_id
_entity_poly.type
_entity_poly.pdbx_seq_one_letter_code
_entity_poly.pdbx_strand_id
1 'polypeptide(L)'
;VGGVTGVSGTLGLISASVLAASASADDDKPGTTLSVDELSLYTTPQQRFQRVEAERGQVEESVAKLRKLAEPYTSWCQGVYGTVKPKVDSTVQFGQNSYAYLKNPPPEFYPRAGVIGFAGILGLFLGRGSRLKKLIYPTGLMAVSASMYYPREAVTVTKNTGDAVYDWALQAYVALEKLIKDKPASKKDQAEKSSSGETKA
;
A
#
# COMPACT_ATOMS: atom_id res chain seq x y z
N VAL A 1 -38.14 15.91 2.81
CA VAL A 1 -38.40 14.51 2.40
C VAL A 1 -38.84 14.53 0.95
N GLY A 2 -38.16 13.78 0.09
CA GLY A 2 -38.39 13.73 -1.35
C GLY A 2 -37.05 13.74 -2.06
N GLY A 3 -36.69 12.81 -2.92
CA GLY A 3 -37.33 11.61 -3.44
C GLY A 3 -36.39 11.21 -4.58
N VAL A 4 -35.59 10.15 -4.39
CA VAL A 4 -34.60 9.70 -5.37
C VAL A 4 -35.34 9.05 -6.54
N THR A 5 -35.21 9.64 -7.73
CA THR A 5 -35.68 9.02 -8.98
C THR A 5 -34.46 8.45 -9.71
N GLY A 6 -34.31 7.13 -9.64
CA GLY A 6 -33.33 6.38 -10.43
C GLY A 6 -33.85 6.22 -11.86
N VAL A 7 -33.07 6.68 -12.84
CA VAL A 7 -33.29 6.36 -14.26
C VAL A 7 -32.34 5.24 -14.64
N SER A 8 -32.90 4.07 -14.95
CA SER A 8 -32.19 2.92 -15.49
C SER A 8 -32.05 3.10 -17.00
N GLY A 9 -30.81 3.23 -17.50
CA GLY A 9 -30.50 3.38 -18.92
C GLY A 9 -30.05 2.04 -19.52
N THR A 10 -30.82 1.50 -20.46
CA THR A 10 -30.44 0.32 -21.26
C THR A 10 -29.54 0.76 -22.42
N LEU A 11 -28.42 0.04 -22.61
CA LEU A 11 -27.44 0.31 -23.66
C LEU A 11 -27.79 -0.54 -24.90
N GLY A 12 -28.32 0.07 -25.96
CA GLY A 12 -28.55 -0.59 -27.25
C GLY A 12 -27.34 -0.43 -28.17
N LEU A 13 -26.67 -1.54 -28.49
CA LEU A 13 -25.63 -1.58 -29.54
C LEU A 13 -26.31 -1.69 -30.91
N ILE A 14 -26.10 -0.71 -31.79
CA ILE A 14 -26.51 -0.77 -33.20
C ILE A 14 -25.27 -1.13 -34.03
N SER A 15 -25.32 -2.29 -34.70
CA SER A 15 -24.34 -2.72 -35.69
C SER A 15 -24.83 -2.30 -37.07
N ALA A 16 -24.07 -1.48 -37.79
CA ALA A 16 -24.38 -1.04 -39.15
C ALA A 16 -23.66 -1.94 -40.16
N SER A 17 -24.41 -2.60 -41.04
CA SER A 17 -23.88 -3.31 -42.20
C SER A 17 -23.74 -2.38 -43.40
N VAL A 18 -22.61 -2.49 -44.11
CA VAL A 18 -22.31 -1.74 -45.34
C VAL A 18 -22.92 -2.50 -46.53
N LEU A 19 -23.81 -1.85 -47.26
CA LEU A 19 -24.38 -2.35 -48.51
C LEU A 19 -23.61 -1.74 -49.69
N ALA A 20 -22.75 -2.53 -50.34
CA ALA A 20 -22.11 -2.15 -51.59
C ALA A 20 -23.08 -2.39 -52.75
N ALA A 21 -23.70 -1.32 -53.26
CA ALA A 21 -24.44 -1.34 -54.51
C ALA A 21 -23.46 -1.22 -55.68
N SER A 22 -23.29 -2.30 -56.45
CA SER A 22 -22.90 -2.20 -57.87
C SER A 22 -24.09 -2.69 -58.67
N ALA A 23 -24.82 -1.73 -59.23
CA ALA A 23 -25.94 -1.97 -60.11
C ALA A 23 -25.44 -2.12 -61.56
N SER A 24 -25.94 -3.18 -62.22
CA SER A 24 -26.40 -3.27 -63.62
C SER A 24 -25.54 -2.66 -64.74
N ALA A 25 -24.99 -3.42 -65.70
CA ALA A 25 -25.64 -4.17 -66.80
C ALA A 25 -25.46 -3.44 -68.15
N ASP A 26 -24.87 -4.19 -69.10
CA ASP A 26 -25.00 -4.21 -70.57
C ASP A 26 -24.61 -3.04 -71.51
N ASP A 27 -24.00 -3.50 -72.62
CA ASP A 27 -24.09 -3.08 -74.03
C ASP A 27 -23.02 -2.18 -74.73
N ASP A 28 -22.83 -2.53 -76.01
CA ASP A 28 -21.76 -2.29 -76.98
C ASP A 28 -21.54 -0.86 -77.52
N LYS A 29 -20.27 -0.40 -77.58
CA LYS A 29 -19.51 0.02 -78.80
C LYS A 29 -18.27 0.89 -78.48
N PRO A 30 -17.15 0.72 -79.23
CA PRO A 30 -15.90 1.42 -78.97
C PRO A 30 -15.80 2.72 -79.78
N GLY A 31 -15.55 3.85 -79.12
CA GLY A 31 -15.34 5.11 -79.83
C GLY A 31 -15.28 6.34 -78.95
N THR A 32 -14.33 6.41 -78.01
CA THR A 32 -13.87 7.69 -77.48
C THR A 32 -12.42 7.54 -77.08
N THR A 33 -11.56 8.23 -77.83
CA THR A 33 -10.13 8.39 -77.56
C THR A 33 -9.95 9.05 -76.20
N LEU A 34 -9.77 8.25 -75.15
CA LEU A 34 -9.32 8.71 -73.84
C LEU A 34 -7.87 9.16 -73.99
N SER A 35 -7.60 10.43 -73.73
CA SER A 35 -6.28 11.04 -73.80
C SER A 35 -5.32 10.40 -72.79
N VAL A 36 -4.17 9.93 -73.28
CA VAL A 36 -3.09 9.31 -72.48
C VAL A 36 -2.59 10.24 -71.35
N ASP A 37 -2.80 11.54 -71.46
CA ASP A 37 -2.48 12.54 -70.42
C ASP A 37 -3.31 12.38 -69.12
N GLU A 38 -4.48 11.74 -69.16
CA GLU A 38 -5.26 11.42 -67.96
C GLU A 38 -4.83 10.10 -67.31
N LEU A 39 -3.95 9.33 -67.97
CA LEU A 39 -3.39 8.07 -67.48
C LEU A 39 -1.99 8.24 -66.84
N SER A 40 -1.66 9.45 -66.38
CA SER A 40 -0.43 9.71 -65.64
C SER A 40 -0.47 9.00 -64.28
N LEU A 41 0.04 7.77 -64.22
CA LEU A 41 0.21 6.89 -63.05
C LEU A 41 0.97 7.49 -61.85
N TYR A 42 1.53 8.69 -62.01
CA TYR A 42 2.29 9.42 -60.99
C TYR A 42 1.77 10.83 -60.72
N THR A 43 0.65 11.24 -61.34
CA THR A 43 0.00 12.49 -60.95
C THR A 43 -0.71 12.24 -59.62
N THR A 44 -0.11 12.72 -58.53
CA THR A 44 -0.81 12.74 -57.25
C THR A 44 -1.88 13.81 -57.40
N PRO A 45 -3.18 13.49 -57.37
CA PRO A 45 -4.18 14.54 -57.43
C PRO A 45 -3.86 15.51 -56.29
N GLN A 46 -3.71 16.81 -56.60
CA GLN A 46 -3.79 17.83 -55.57
C GLN A 46 -5.24 17.86 -55.05
N GLN A 47 -5.62 16.81 -54.33
CA GLN A 47 -6.66 16.87 -53.34
C GLN A 47 -6.15 17.90 -52.34
N ARG A 48 -6.57 19.14 -52.54
CA ARG A 48 -6.72 20.09 -51.45
C ARG A 48 -7.66 19.41 -50.48
N PHE A 49 -7.10 18.59 -49.60
CA PHE A 49 -7.72 18.24 -48.34
C PHE A 49 -7.83 19.57 -47.61
N GLN A 50 -8.88 20.32 -47.94
CA GLN A 50 -9.43 21.25 -46.98
C GLN A 50 -9.71 20.35 -45.80
N ARG A 51 -8.88 20.49 -44.76
CA ARG A 51 -9.11 19.89 -43.46
C ARG A 51 -10.38 20.56 -42.94
N VAL A 52 -11.50 20.16 -43.52
CA VAL A 52 -12.82 20.38 -42.97
C VAL A 52 -12.73 19.57 -41.70
N GLU A 53 -12.58 20.27 -40.58
CA GLU A 53 -12.90 19.72 -39.27
C GLU A 53 -14.20 18.97 -39.48
N ALA A 54 -14.17 17.63 -39.46
CA ALA A 54 -15.34 16.83 -39.72
C ALA A 54 -16.42 17.36 -38.78
N GLU A 55 -17.57 17.73 -39.35
CA GLU A 55 -18.68 18.31 -38.61
C GLU A 55 -18.89 17.47 -37.35
N ARG A 56 -18.59 18.08 -36.18
CA ARG A 56 -18.32 17.35 -34.94
C ARG A 56 -19.34 16.26 -34.75
N GLY A 57 -18.92 15.02 -34.87
CA GLY A 57 -19.81 13.89 -34.63
C GLY A 57 -20.36 14.02 -33.21
N GLN A 58 -21.64 13.69 -33.01
CA GLN A 58 -22.30 13.75 -31.69
C GLN A 58 -21.47 13.02 -30.61
N VAL A 59 -20.73 11.97 -31.02
CA VAL A 59 -19.81 11.20 -30.20
C VAL A 59 -18.54 11.99 -29.86
N GLU A 60 -17.94 12.70 -30.82
CA GLU A 60 -16.76 13.55 -30.61
C GLU A 60 -17.08 14.71 -29.68
N GLU A 61 -18.28 15.30 -29.80
CA GLU A 61 -18.75 16.32 -28.85
C GLU A 61 -18.92 15.76 -27.44
N SER A 62 -19.45 14.54 -27.30
CA SER A 62 -19.61 13.89 -26.00
C SER A 62 -18.26 13.59 -25.33
N VAL A 63 -17.28 13.11 -26.11
CA VAL A 63 -15.92 12.83 -25.64
C VAL A 63 -15.18 14.13 -25.33
N ALA A 64 -15.38 15.17 -26.13
CA ALA A 64 -14.83 16.50 -25.85
C ALA A 64 -15.41 17.09 -24.57
N LYS A 65 -16.73 16.97 -24.34
CA LYS A 65 -17.39 17.39 -23.09
C LYS A 65 -16.87 16.60 -21.89
N LEU A 66 -16.75 15.28 -22.01
CA LEU A 66 -16.15 14.41 -20.98
C LEU A 66 -14.72 14.80 -20.67
N ARG A 67 -13.89 15.06 -21.69
CA ARG A 67 -12.51 15.51 -21.51
C ARG A 67 -12.46 16.87 -20.80
N LYS A 68 -13.31 17.82 -21.19
CA LYS A 68 -13.41 19.13 -20.54
C LYS A 68 -13.83 19.03 -19.07
N LEU A 69 -14.69 18.06 -18.74
CA LEU A 69 -15.06 17.77 -17.36
C LEU A 69 -13.94 17.06 -16.58
N ALA A 70 -13.09 16.28 -17.25
CA ALA A 70 -11.98 15.56 -16.63
C ALA A 70 -10.70 16.42 -16.44
N GLU A 71 -10.45 17.42 -17.30
CA GLU A 71 -9.33 18.38 -17.19
C GLU A 71 -9.12 18.98 -15.77
N PRO A 72 -10.16 19.47 -15.06
CA PRO A 72 -9.99 19.97 -13.70
C PRO A 72 -9.68 18.87 -12.68
N TYR A 73 -10.16 17.64 -12.90
CA TYR A 73 -9.87 16.51 -12.01
C TYR A 73 -8.42 16.03 -12.17
N THR A 74 -7.92 15.96 -13.41
CA THR A 74 -6.54 15.54 -13.68
C THR A 74 -5.53 16.55 -13.13
N SER A 75 -5.79 17.86 -13.25
CA SER A 75 -4.93 18.91 -12.69
C SER A 75 -4.88 18.90 -11.16
N TRP A 76 -6.01 18.65 -10.49
CA TRP A 76 -6.03 18.48 -9.03
C TRP A 76 -5.25 17.23 -8.58
N CYS A 77 -5.47 16.09 -9.25
CA CYS A 77 -4.71 14.87 -8.99
C CYS A 77 -3.20 15.05 -9.21
N GLN A 78 -2.78 15.80 -10.23
CA GLN A 78 -1.36 16.11 -10.46
C GLN A 78 -0.75 16.90 -9.29
N GLY A 79 -1.46 17.88 -8.72
CA GLY A 79 -0.97 18.66 -7.57
C GLY A 79 -0.83 17.82 -6.29
N VAL A 80 -1.81 16.96 -6.00
CA VAL A 80 -1.77 16.05 -4.84
C VAL A 80 -0.66 15.01 -5.03
N TYR A 81 -0.56 14.40 -6.21
CA TYR A 81 0.48 13.43 -6.53
C TYR A 81 1.88 14.04 -6.43
N GLY A 82 2.07 15.28 -6.89
CA GLY A 82 3.32 16.03 -6.75
C GLY A 82 3.75 16.26 -5.30
N THR A 83 2.80 16.33 -4.36
CA THR A 83 3.08 16.51 -2.92
C THR A 83 3.32 15.17 -2.20
N VAL A 84 2.57 14.14 -2.58
CA VAL A 84 2.65 12.82 -1.93
C VAL A 84 3.87 12.04 -2.42
N LYS A 85 4.20 12.10 -3.71
CA LYS A 85 5.35 11.42 -4.31
C LYS A 85 6.66 11.68 -3.57
N PRO A 86 7.09 12.95 -3.32
CA PRO A 86 8.34 13.20 -2.60
C PRO A 86 8.29 12.77 -1.13
N LYS A 87 7.12 12.78 -0.47
CA LYS A 87 6.98 12.29 0.91
C LYS A 87 7.17 10.77 0.98
N VAL A 88 6.57 10.05 0.03
CA VAL A 88 6.72 8.59 -0.07
C VAL A 88 8.16 8.26 -0.42
N ASP A 89 8.74 8.91 -1.44
CA ASP A 89 10.14 8.71 -1.83
C ASP A 89 11.08 9.01 -0.65
N SER A 90 10.87 10.10 0.09
CA SER A 90 11.67 10.42 1.28
C SER A 90 11.53 9.37 2.38
N THR A 91 10.34 8.81 2.58
CA THR A 91 10.10 7.78 3.60
C THR A 91 10.74 6.45 3.19
N VAL A 92 10.64 6.08 1.90
CA VAL A 92 11.28 4.89 1.35
C VAL A 92 12.79 5.02 1.41
N GLN A 93 13.34 6.16 1.01
CA GLN A 93 14.77 6.46 1.12
C GLN A 93 15.24 6.45 2.57
N PHE A 94 14.49 7.06 3.49
CA PHE A 94 14.79 7.01 4.92
C PHE A 94 14.80 5.58 5.45
N GLY A 95 13.80 4.77 5.07
CA GLY A 95 13.72 3.36 5.42
C GLY A 95 14.88 2.55 4.85
N GLN A 96 15.26 2.80 3.60
CA GLN A 96 16.36 2.11 2.92
C GLN A 96 17.72 2.49 3.51
N ASN A 97 17.93 3.76 3.84
CA ASN A 97 19.10 4.25 4.56
C ASN A 97 19.16 3.61 5.95
N SER A 98 18.07 3.67 6.72
CA SER A 98 17.98 3.05 8.05
C SER A 98 18.24 1.54 7.99
N TYR A 99 17.69 0.85 6.99
CA TYR A 99 17.94 -0.57 6.76
C TYR A 99 19.41 -0.85 6.45
N ALA A 100 20.07 -0.04 5.62
CA ALA A 100 21.49 -0.17 5.34
C ALA A 100 22.35 0.03 6.61
N TYR A 101 21.97 0.97 7.48
CA TYR A 101 22.61 1.18 8.79
C TYR A 101 22.41 0.00 9.74
N LEU A 102 21.21 -0.60 9.78
CA LEU A 102 20.92 -1.77 10.60
C LEU A 102 21.59 -3.05 10.07
N LYS A 103 21.88 -3.12 8.77
CA LYS A 103 22.50 -4.27 8.12
C LYS A 103 24.02 -4.35 8.33
N ASN A 104 24.69 -3.20 8.43
CA ASN A 104 26.11 -3.10 8.82
C ASN A 104 26.24 -2.23 10.07
N PRO A 105 25.75 -2.69 11.23
CA PRO A 105 25.73 -1.87 12.42
C PRO A 105 27.17 -1.71 12.93
N PRO A 106 27.62 -0.48 13.25
CA PRO A 106 28.81 -0.32 14.06
C PRO A 106 28.54 -0.97 15.43
N PRO A 107 29.54 -1.62 16.04
CA PRO A 107 29.37 -2.40 17.27
C PRO A 107 28.75 -1.63 18.46
N GLU A 108 28.73 -0.30 18.37
CA GLU A 108 28.23 0.62 19.40
C GLU A 108 26.74 1.00 19.25
N PHE A 109 26.04 0.62 18.17
CA PHE A 109 24.71 1.14 17.89
C PHE A 109 23.62 0.56 18.79
N TYR A 110 23.51 -0.77 18.90
CA TYR A 110 22.47 -1.43 19.71
C TYR A 110 22.62 -1.17 21.22
N PRO A 111 23.83 -1.17 21.80
CA PRO A 111 23.99 -0.81 23.21
C PRO A 111 23.50 0.62 23.48
N ARG A 112 23.86 1.59 22.63
CA ARG A 112 23.45 3.00 22.81
C ARG A 112 21.96 3.22 22.54
N ALA A 113 21.44 2.67 21.44
CA ALA A 113 20.02 2.76 21.11
C ALA A 113 19.15 2.04 22.15
N GLY A 114 19.63 0.90 22.67
CA GLY A 114 19.03 0.18 23.77
C GLY A 114 18.96 1.05 25.02
N VAL A 115 20.09 1.57 25.49
CA VAL A 115 20.12 2.43 26.69
C VAL A 115 19.22 3.66 26.54
N ILE A 116 19.24 4.33 25.38
CA ILE A 116 18.38 5.49 25.11
C ILE A 116 16.90 5.10 25.07
N GLY A 117 16.56 3.98 24.43
CA GLY A 117 15.19 3.47 24.37
C GLY A 117 14.66 3.05 25.73
N PHE A 118 15.45 2.30 26.49
CA PHE A 118 15.13 1.90 27.87
C PHE A 118 14.99 3.13 28.77
N ALA A 119 15.90 4.10 28.70
CA ALA A 119 15.81 5.33 29.47
C ALA A 119 14.55 6.15 29.11
N GLY A 120 14.17 6.18 27.83
CA GLY A 120 12.95 6.84 27.37
C GLY A 120 11.67 6.16 27.90
N ILE A 121 11.60 4.83 27.81
CA ILE A 121 10.45 4.06 28.33
C ILE A 121 10.36 4.18 29.84
N LEU A 122 11.49 4.04 30.54
CA LEU A 122 11.57 4.16 31.99
C LEU A 122 11.21 5.58 32.44
N GLY A 123 11.66 6.60 31.70
CA GLY A 123 11.32 8.00 31.91
C GLY A 123 9.83 8.29 31.65
N LEU A 124 9.23 7.71 30.61
CA LEU A 124 7.80 7.82 30.34
C LEU A 124 6.97 7.17 31.46
N PHE A 125 7.43 6.03 31.98
CA PHE A 125 6.77 5.31 33.06
C PHE A 125 6.82 6.05 34.40
N LEU A 126 7.94 6.70 34.70
CA LEU A 126 8.07 7.59 35.87
C LEU A 126 7.32 8.91 35.69
N GLY A 127 7.36 9.48 34.49
CA GLY A 127 6.81 10.79 34.15
C GLY A 127 5.29 10.81 34.02
N ARG A 128 4.67 9.73 33.49
CA ARG A 128 3.23 9.66 33.19
C ARG A 128 2.32 9.42 34.39
N GLY A 129 2.71 9.90 35.57
CA GLY A 129 1.81 10.10 36.72
C GLY A 129 1.12 8.84 37.26
N SER A 130 1.64 7.65 36.97
CA SER A 130 1.04 6.41 37.47
C SER A 130 1.37 6.20 38.96
N ARG A 131 0.44 5.58 39.71
CA ARG A 131 0.60 5.25 41.15
C ARG A 131 1.86 4.45 41.45
N LEU A 132 2.50 3.92 40.42
CA LEU A 132 3.72 3.18 40.56
C LEU A 132 4.88 3.98 41.18
N LYS A 133 5.00 5.29 40.88
CA LYS A 133 5.99 6.12 41.58
C LYS A 133 5.72 6.23 43.08
N LYS A 134 4.45 6.14 43.50
CA LYS A 134 4.06 6.11 44.92
C LYS A 134 4.39 4.78 45.60
N LEU A 135 4.62 3.71 44.85
CA LEU A 135 4.98 2.40 45.41
C LEU A 135 6.50 2.20 45.37
N ILE A 136 7.12 2.38 44.21
CA ILE A 136 8.56 2.12 44.01
C ILE A 136 9.42 3.08 44.84
N TYR A 137 9.04 4.35 44.97
CA TYR A 137 9.83 5.33 45.70
C TYR A 137 9.96 5.01 47.20
N PRO A 138 8.86 4.81 47.97
CA PRO A 138 8.97 4.43 49.37
C PRO A 138 9.44 3.00 49.58
N THR A 139 9.03 2.02 48.76
CA THR A 139 9.52 0.64 48.91
C THR A 139 11.00 0.52 48.58
N GLY A 140 11.49 1.22 47.55
CA GLY A 140 12.89 1.28 47.20
C GLY A 140 13.73 1.93 48.30
N LEU A 141 13.29 3.08 48.83
CA LEU A 141 13.98 3.71 49.96
C LEU A 141 13.98 2.85 51.22
N MET A 142 12.86 2.18 51.54
CA MET A 142 12.76 1.25 52.66
C MET A 142 13.65 0.02 52.48
N ALA A 143 13.74 -0.52 51.26
CA ALA A 143 14.63 -1.65 50.98
C ALA A 143 16.11 -1.25 51.10
N VAL A 144 16.48 -0.07 50.61
CA VAL A 144 17.84 0.46 50.74
C VAL A 144 18.19 0.74 52.21
N SER A 145 17.28 1.35 52.98
CA SER A 145 17.51 1.61 54.40
C SER A 145 17.62 0.31 55.20
N ALA A 146 16.76 -0.68 54.93
CA ALA A 146 16.83 -2.00 55.56
C ALA A 146 18.12 -2.74 55.20
N SER A 147 18.58 -2.65 53.95
CA SER A 147 19.84 -3.25 53.49
C SER A 147 21.06 -2.64 54.20
N MET A 148 21.05 -1.31 54.37
CA MET A 148 22.14 -0.58 55.01
C MET A 148 22.19 -0.81 56.52
N TYR A 149 21.04 -1.01 57.16
CA TYR A 149 20.94 -1.25 58.60
C TYR A 149 21.13 -2.73 59.00
N TYR A 150 20.74 -3.68 58.14
CA TYR A 150 20.90 -5.13 58.36
C TYR A 150 21.51 -5.87 57.15
N PRO A 151 22.82 -5.70 56.89
CA PRO A 151 23.46 -6.24 55.69
C PRO A 151 23.54 -7.77 55.68
N ARG A 152 23.54 -8.43 56.84
CA ARG A 152 23.63 -9.91 56.92
C ARG A 152 22.34 -10.60 56.49
N GLU A 153 21.19 -10.05 56.88
CA GLU A 153 19.87 -10.55 56.50
C GLU A 153 19.55 -10.21 55.04
N ALA A 154 19.97 -9.02 54.58
CA ALA A 154 19.83 -8.65 53.19
C ALA A 154 20.59 -9.58 52.24
N VAL A 155 21.82 -10.00 52.61
CA VAL A 155 22.62 -10.92 51.79
C VAL A 155 22.00 -12.32 51.71
N THR A 156 21.46 -12.85 52.80
CA THR A 156 20.82 -14.19 52.78
C THR A 156 19.52 -14.18 51.97
N VAL A 157 18.69 -13.15 52.12
CA VAL A 157 17.47 -12.98 51.32
C VAL A 157 17.81 -12.80 49.84
N THR A 158 18.83 -11.98 49.54
CA THR A 158 19.28 -11.74 48.16
C THR A 158 19.81 -13.00 47.50
N LYS A 159 20.57 -13.84 48.21
CA LYS A 159 21.04 -15.13 47.68
C LYS A 159 19.89 -16.06 47.34
N ASN A 160 18.99 -16.30 48.30
CA ASN A 160 17.88 -17.22 48.11
C ASN A 160 16.92 -16.74 47.01
N THR A 161 16.66 -15.43 46.94
CA THR A 161 15.82 -14.84 45.87
C THR A 161 16.57 -14.82 44.52
N GLY A 162 17.87 -14.57 44.54
CA GLY A 162 18.72 -14.58 43.34
C GLY A 162 18.72 -15.94 42.65
N ASP A 163 18.89 -17.01 43.41
CA ASP A 163 18.87 -18.39 42.89
C ASP A 163 17.49 -18.74 42.31
N ALA A 164 16.40 -18.39 43.00
CA ALA A 164 15.05 -18.63 42.51
C ALA A 164 14.73 -17.85 41.22
N VAL A 165 15.16 -16.59 41.13
CA VAL A 165 14.98 -15.78 39.91
C VAL A 165 15.85 -16.31 38.78
N TYR A 166 17.06 -16.80 39.08
CA TYR A 166 17.94 -17.41 38.10
C TYR A 166 17.34 -18.69 37.52
N ASP A 167 16.82 -19.58 38.38
CA ASP A 167 16.16 -20.81 37.95
C ASP A 167 14.91 -20.51 37.11
N TRP A 168 14.10 -19.53 37.51
CA TRP A 168 12.94 -19.11 36.72
C TRP A 168 13.33 -18.50 35.38
N ALA A 169 14.40 -17.69 35.34
CA ALA A 169 14.92 -17.13 34.09
C ALA A 169 15.45 -18.22 33.17
N LEU A 170 16.15 -19.24 33.72
CA LEU A 170 16.63 -20.39 32.97
C LEU A 170 15.44 -21.19 32.41
N GLN A 171 14.41 -21.44 33.22
CA GLN A 171 13.18 -22.10 32.79
C GLN A 171 12.44 -21.31 31.71
N ALA A 172 12.34 -19.99 31.86
CA ALA A 172 11.70 -19.12 30.87
C ALA A 172 12.49 -19.11 29.56
N TYR A 173 13.83 -19.08 29.62
CA TYR A 173 14.70 -19.19 28.46
C TYR A 173 14.51 -20.53 27.75
N VAL A 174 14.54 -21.63 28.50
CA VAL A 174 14.31 -22.98 27.95
C VAL A 174 12.90 -23.09 27.35
N ALA A 175 11.87 -22.56 28.01
CA ALA A 175 10.50 -22.55 27.48
C ALA A 175 10.40 -21.74 26.18
N LEU A 176 11.09 -20.61 26.09
CA LEU A 176 11.15 -19.78 24.90
C LEU A 176 11.95 -20.46 23.77
N GLU A 177 13.09 -21.07 24.09
CA GLU A 177 13.87 -21.87 23.14
C GLU A 177 13.04 -23.04 22.60
N LYS A 178 12.30 -23.74 23.45
CA LYS A 178 11.38 -24.81 23.03
C LYS A 178 10.31 -24.29 22.10
N LEU A 179 9.62 -23.20 22.46
CA LEU A 179 8.59 -22.60 21.61
C LEU A 179 9.16 -22.09 20.27
N ILE A 180 10.38 -21.57 20.25
CA ILE A 180 11.05 -21.10 19.02
C ILE A 180 11.50 -22.29 18.17
N LYS A 181 12.01 -23.36 18.79
CA LYS A 181 12.53 -24.56 18.13
C LYS A 181 11.44 -25.55 17.71
N ASP A 182 10.25 -25.46 18.29
CA ASP A 182 9.04 -26.12 17.80
C ASP A 182 8.40 -25.32 16.64
N LYS A 183 8.80 -24.05 16.47
CA LYS A 183 8.33 -23.13 15.42
C LYS A 183 9.29 -22.94 14.22
N PRO A 184 10.05 -23.94 13.76
CA PRO A 184 10.56 -23.97 12.40
C PRO A 184 10.27 -25.32 11.72
N ALA A 185 8.99 -25.68 11.55
CA ALA A 185 8.56 -26.71 10.58
C ALA A 185 7.06 -26.74 10.23
N SER A 186 6.17 -26.02 10.93
CA SER A 186 4.72 -26.13 10.71
C SER A 186 4.03 -24.78 10.46
N LYS A 187 4.42 -24.09 9.39
CA LYS A 187 3.53 -23.13 8.72
C LYS A 187 3.54 -23.38 7.22
N LYS A 188 2.91 -24.49 6.82
CA LYS A 188 2.31 -24.61 5.48
C LYS A 188 0.88 -25.15 5.48
N ASP A 189 0.44 -25.90 6.49
CA ASP A 189 -0.91 -26.49 6.44
C ASP A 189 -1.71 -26.17 7.70
N GLN A 190 -2.39 -25.03 7.72
CA GLN A 190 -3.58 -24.80 8.54
C GLN A 190 -4.33 -23.57 8.02
N ALA A 191 -4.72 -23.64 6.76
CA ALA A 191 -5.69 -22.75 6.14
C ALA A 191 -6.72 -23.60 5.36
N GLU A 192 -7.20 -24.72 5.93
CA GLU A 192 -8.31 -25.50 5.37
C GLU A 192 -8.79 -26.58 6.36
N LYS A 193 -9.59 -26.21 7.37
CA LYS A 193 -10.65 -27.03 8.01
C LYS A 193 -11.11 -26.37 9.31
N SER A 194 -12.04 -25.44 9.20
CA SER A 194 -13.07 -25.25 10.23
C SER A 194 -14.26 -24.48 9.63
N SER A 195 -14.79 -25.00 8.52
CA SER A 195 -16.13 -24.71 8.05
C SER A 195 -16.75 -26.03 7.58
N SER A 196 -17.48 -26.72 8.45
CA SER A 196 -18.61 -27.62 8.11
C SER A 196 -19.08 -28.41 9.33
N GLY A 197 -20.39 -28.37 9.60
CA GLY A 197 -21.17 -29.36 10.36
C GLY A 197 -21.52 -28.94 11.79
N GLU A 198 -22.63 -28.26 12.04
CA GLU A 198 -24.03 -28.76 12.17
C GLU A 198 -24.41 -29.34 13.54
N THR A 199 -25.28 -28.61 14.23
CA THR A 199 -26.57 -29.00 14.83
C THR A 199 -26.83 -30.43 15.32
N LYS A 200 -27.41 -30.45 16.55
CA LYS A 200 -28.52 -31.30 17.04
C LYS A 200 -28.16 -32.54 17.88
N ALA A 201 -28.30 -32.42 19.20
CA ALA A 201 -29.20 -33.21 20.06
C ALA A 201 -29.20 -32.60 21.47
#